data_AF-A0A5J4TAT9-F1
#
_entry.id   AF-A0A5J4TAT9-F1
#
_cell.length_a   1.000
_cell.length_b   1.000
_cell.length_c   1.000
_cell.angle_alpha   90.00
_cell.angle_beta   90.00
_cell.angle_gamma   90.00
#
_symmetry.space_group_name_H-M   'P 1'
#
loop_
_entity.id
_entity.type
_entity.pdbx_description
1 polymer ?
#
loop_
_entity_poly.entity_id
_entity_poly.type
_entity_poly.pdbx_seq_one_letter_code
_entity_poly.pdbx_strand_id
1 'polypeptide(L)'
;MQRNKTTNFVDNADFIDDVTLTQNERNAALRILRVLRYYRQYHLTRPIFKMMRQQKYLVLELVETEKNYVQRLEICVNCFLRPLQALSEGGQIKVTKQQLKDIFINIEQIINFHRILADELEDAAQNWTVHS
;
A
#
# COMPACT_ATOMS: atom_id res chain seq x y z
N MET A 1 -29.18 -40.01 -57.13
CA MET A 1 -30.45 -39.70 -56.45
C MET A 1 -30.08 -39.48 -54.98
N GLN A 2 -30.35 -38.38 -54.29
CA GLN A 2 -31.52 -37.50 -54.33
C GLN A 2 -31.13 -36.05 -54.03
N ARG A 3 -31.97 -35.14 -54.51
CA ARG A 3 -31.87 -33.67 -54.41
C ARG A 3 -32.54 -33.17 -53.12
N ASN A 4 -31.97 -32.10 -52.57
CA ASN A 4 -32.57 -30.94 -51.88
C ASN A 4 -33.92 -31.11 -51.16
N LYS A 5 -33.92 -30.84 -49.85
CA LYS A 5 -34.96 -30.07 -49.17
C LYS A 5 -34.33 -29.09 -48.16
N THR A 6 -34.13 -27.86 -48.62
CA THR A 6 -34.13 -26.65 -47.79
C THR A 6 -35.52 -26.44 -47.18
N THR A 7 -35.61 -25.52 -46.21
CA THR A 7 -36.81 -24.98 -45.54
C THR A 7 -37.37 -25.92 -44.45
N ASN A 8 -37.21 -25.68 -43.14
CA ASN A 8 -37.50 -24.46 -42.41
C ASN A 8 -36.63 -24.36 -41.14
N PHE A 9 -35.54 -23.60 -41.18
CA PHE A 9 -35.10 -22.89 -39.98
C PHE A 9 -35.99 -21.66 -39.92
N VAL A 10 -37.15 -21.81 -39.27
CA VAL A 10 -38.00 -20.67 -38.93
C VAL A 10 -37.13 -19.74 -38.10
N ASP A 11 -37.04 -18.51 -38.56
CA ASP A 11 -36.30 -17.43 -37.94
C ASP A 11 -36.61 -17.36 -36.44
N ASN A 12 -35.63 -17.76 -35.61
CA ASN A 12 -35.64 -17.50 -34.17
C ASN A 12 -35.55 -16.00 -33.85
N ALA A 13 -35.61 -15.12 -34.86
CA ALA A 13 -35.74 -13.68 -34.71
C ALA A 13 -37.15 -13.27 -34.27
N ASP A 14 -38.19 -14.05 -34.60
CA ASP A 14 -39.58 -13.67 -34.34
C ASP A 14 -40.08 -14.07 -32.94
N PHE A 15 -39.30 -14.84 -32.16
CA PHE A 15 -39.69 -15.22 -30.79
C PHE A 15 -39.33 -14.16 -29.73
N ILE A 16 -38.58 -13.12 -30.11
CA ILE A 16 -38.17 -12.03 -29.20
C ILE A 16 -38.80 -10.69 -29.62
N ASP A 17 -39.91 -10.72 -30.34
CA ASP A 17 -40.64 -9.50 -30.73
C ASP A 17 -41.97 -9.31 -29.97
N ASP A 18 -42.26 -10.09 -28.92
CA ASP A 18 -43.57 -10.05 -28.22
C ASP A 18 -43.59 -9.36 -26.84
N VAL A 19 -42.65 -8.45 -26.57
CA VAL A 19 -42.87 -7.40 -25.55
C VAL A 19 -42.29 -6.09 -26.07
N THR A 20 -43.09 -5.32 -26.80
CA THR A 20 -42.77 -3.92 -27.12
C THR A 20 -42.86 -3.09 -25.85
N LEU A 21 -41.82 -3.14 -25.01
CA LEU A 21 -41.66 -2.26 -23.86
C LEU A 21 -41.87 -0.82 -24.32
N THR A 22 -42.84 -0.14 -23.72
CA THR A 22 -43.06 1.27 -23.92
C THR A 22 -41.76 2.03 -23.62
N GLN A 23 -41.53 3.17 -24.26
CA GLN A 23 -40.31 3.96 -24.05
C GLN A 23 -40.10 4.30 -22.56
N ASN A 24 -41.18 4.45 -21.81
CA ASN A 24 -41.16 4.68 -20.37
C ASN A 24 -40.62 3.48 -19.60
N GLU A 25 -41.02 2.25 -19.96
CA GLU A 25 -40.52 1.03 -19.33
C GLU A 25 -39.05 0.77 -19.70
N ARG A 26 -38.63 1.08 -20.93
CA ARG A 26 -37.19 1.04 -21.33
C ARG A 26 -36.37 2.03 -20.52
N ASN A 27 -36.84 3.27 -20.37
CA ASN A 27 -36.17 4.29 -19.56
C ASN A 27 -36.11 3.92 -18.08
N ALA A 28 -37.17 3.30 -17.55
CA ALA A 28 -37.20 2.78 -16.18
C ALA A 28 -36.18 1.65 -15.99
N ALA A 29 -36.14 0.67 -16.92
CA ALA A 29 -35.18 -0.43 -16.90
C ALA A 29 -33.73 0.06 -16.96
N LEU A 30 -33.42 1.06 -17.79
CA LEU A 30 -32.08 1.66 -17.85
C LEU A 30 -31.68 2.37 -16.55
N ARG A 31 -32.62 3.07 -15.88
CA ARG A 31 -32.38 3.68 -14.57
C ARG A 31 -32.06 2.62 -13.53
N ILE A 32 -32.84 1.54 -13.49
CA ILE A 32 -32.63 0.41 -12.59
C ILE A 32 -31.27 -0.24 -12.86
N LEU A 33 -30.96 -0.55 -14.13
CA LEU A 33 -29.69 -1.15 -14.53
C LEU A 33 -28.49 -0.29 -14.11
N ARG A 34 -28.58 1.03 -14.27
CA ARG A 34 -27.52 1.97 -13.85
C ARG A 34 -27.27 1.88 -12.34
N VAL A 35 -28.34 1.88 -11.55
CA VAL A 35 -28.26 1.76 -10.09
C VAL A 35 -27.68 0.40 -9.68
N LEU A 36 -28.14 -0.69 -10.28
CA LEU A 36 -27.64 -2.04 -10.00
C LEU A 36 -26.17 -2.20 -10.38
N ARG A 37 -25.76 -1.67 -11.54
CA ARG A 37 -24.36 -1.68 -11.98
C ARG A 37 -23.47 -0.89 -11.01
N TYR A 38 -23.92 0.28 -10.58
CA TYR A 38 -23.22 1.07 -9.57
C TYR A 38 -23.12 0.31 -8.24
N TYR A 39 -24.22 -0.25 -7.74
CA TYR A 39 -24.24 -0.99 -6.48
C TYR A 39 -23.34 -2.23 -6.53
N ARG A 40 -23.36 -2.98 -7.63
CA ARG A 40 -22.46 -4.11 -7.88
C ARG A 40 -21.00 -3.66 -7.88
N GLN A 41 -20.66 -2.62 -8.62
CA GLN A 41 -19.29 -2.11 -8.67
C GLN A 41 -18.82 -1.60 -7.30
N TYR A 42 -19.69 -0.90 -6.57
CA TYR A 42 -19.42 -0.42 -5.22
C TYR A 42 -19.15 -1.58 -4.27
N HIS A 43 -19.98 -2.62 -4.25
CA HIS A 43 -19.78 -3.78 -3.38
C HIS A 43 -18.55 -4.61 -3.73
N LEU A 44 -18.23 -4.75 -5.02
CA LEU A 44 -17.02 -5.44 -5.47
C LEU A 44 -15.74 -4.66 -5.11
N THR A 45 -15.75 -3.34 -5.25
CA THR A 45 -14.56 -2.50 -5.01
C THR A 45 -14.37 -2.11 -3.54
N ARG A 46 -15.44 -2.08 -2.73
CA ARG A 46 -15.39 -1.78 -1.30
C ARG A 46 -14.34 -2.58 -0.51
N PRO A 47 -14.26 -3.93 -0.62
CA PRO A 47 -13.23 -4.69 0.10
C PRO A 47 -11.82 -4.35 -0.39
N ILE A 48 -11.65 -4.14 -1.70
CA ILE A 48 -10.39 -3.77 -2.33
C ILE A 48 -9.90 -2.43 -1.77
N PHE A 49 -10.75 -1.40 -1.75
CA PHE A 49 -10.41 -0.10 -1.17
C PHE A 49 -10.12 -0.18 0.33
N LYS A 50 -10.80 -1.06 1.07
CA LYS A 50 -10.50 -1.28 2.49
C LYS A 50 -9.09 -1.84 2.67
N MET A 51 -8.74 -2.87 1.90
CA MET A 51 -7.41 -3.49 1.92
C MET A 51 -6.32 -2.49 1.51
N MET A 52 -6.55 -1.72 0.44
CA MET A 52 -5.61 -0.67 -0.01
C MET A 52 -5.36 0.39 1.06
N ARG A 53 -6.41 0.84 1.76
CA ARG A 53 -6.25 1.77 2.89
C ARG A 53 -5.45 1.17 4.03
N GLN A 54 -5.67 -0.11 4.35
CA GLN A 54 -4.91 -0.82 5.38
C GLN A 54 -3.44 -0.98 5.01
N GLN A 55 -3.15 -1.35 3.77
CA GLN A 55 -1.78 -1.45 3.26
C GLN A 55 -1.06 -0.09 3.34
N LYS A 56 -1.72 0.99 2.91
CA LYS A 56 -1.16 2.34 3.04
C LYS A 56 -0.87 2.70 4.50
N TYR A 57 -1.79 2.39 5.42
CA TYR A 57 -1.58 2.64 6.84
C TYR A 57 -0.35 1.89 7.38
N LEU A 58 -0.22 0.61 7.04
CA LEU A 58 0.93 -0.20 7.46
C LEU A 58 2.27 0.34 6.95
N VAL A 59 2.31 0.82 5.70
CA VAL A 59 3.52 1.45 5.14
C VAL A 59 3.86 2.75 5.87
N LEU A 60 2.86 3.59 6.17
CA LEU A 60 3.06 4.82 6.94
C LEU A 60 3.56 4.53 8.37
N GLU A 61 2.94 3.55 9.04
CA GLU A 61 3.36 3.09 10.36
C GLU A 61 4.81 2.58 10.33
N LEU A 62 5.18 1.80 9.31
CA LEU A 62 6.55 1.31 9.15
C LEU A 62 7.55 2.47 9.05
N VAL A 63 7.29 3.46 8.19
CA VAL A 63 8.14 4.66 8.04
C VAL A 63 8.26 5.41 9.37
N GLU A 64 7.15 5.59 10.09
CA GLU A 64 7.14 6.29 11.37
C GLU A 64 7.95 5.54 12.45
N THR A 65 7.78 4.21 12.53
CA THR A 65 8.55 3.38 13.47
C THR A 65 10.04 3.41 13.17
N GLU A 66 10.42 3.42 11.89
CA GLU A 66 11.83 3.50 11.48
C GLU A 66 12.44 4.86 11.83
N LYS A 67 11.74 5.97 11.56
CA LYS A 67 12.19 7.31 11.96
C LYS A 67 12.40 7.42 13.48
N ASN A 68 11.48 6.87 14.26
CA ASN A 68 11.60 6.83 15.72
C ASN A 68 12.81 5.96 16.16
N TYR A 69 13.06 4.85 15.48
CA TYR A 69 14.23 4.02 15.74
C TYR A 69 15.54 4.77 15.48
N VAL A 70 15.67 5.44 14.33
CA VAL A 70 16.84 6.29 14.00
C VAL A 70 17.01 7.39 15.04
N GLN A 71 15.94 8.08 15.43
CA GLN A 71 16.00 9.13 16.45
C GLN A 71 16.51 8.59 17.80
N ARG A 72 16.09 7.38 18.20
CA ARG A 72 16.60 6.73 19.42
C ARG A 72 18.08 6.39 19.32
N LEU A 73 18.54 5.91 18.16
CA LEU A 73 19.97 5.69 17.92
C LEU A 73 20.76 7.01 17.98
N GLU A 74 20.20 8.12 17.47
CA GLU A 74 20.84 9.44 17.54
C GLU A 74 21.02 9.90 18.98
N ILE A 75 20.00 9.69 19.83
CA ILE A 75 20.10 9.97 21.26
C ILE A 75 21.20 9.11 21.90
N CYS A 76 21.27 7.82 21.58
CA CYS A 76 22.34 6.94 22.08
C CYS A 76 23.74 7.47 21.74
N VAL A 77 23.94 7.91 20.49
CA VAL A 77 25.24 8.42 20.03
C VAL A 77 25.54 9.80 20.62
N ASN A 78 24.59 10.74 20.56
CA ASN A 78 24.81 12.13 20.92
C ASN A 78 24.82 12.37 22.43
N CYS A 79 23.99 11.65 23.18
CA CYS A 79 23.86 11.85 24.62
C CYS A 79 24.73 10.91 25.45
N PHE A 80 25.13 9.75 24.90
CA PHE A 80 25.96 8.79 25.64
C PHE A 80 27.33 8.60 25.01
N LEU A 81 27.42 8.17 23.75
CA LEU A 81 28.72 7.82 23.15
C LEU A 81 29.68 9.03 23.09
N ARG A 82 29.26 10.16 22.50
CA ARG A 82 30.13 11.33 22.35
C ARG A 82 30.54 11.96 23.69
N PRO A 83 29.63 12.17 24.66
CA PRO A 83 30.03 12.69 25.97
C PRO A 83 30.96 11.73 26.71
N LEU A 84 30.70 10.42 26.67
CA LEU A 84 31.56 9.45 27.33
C LEU A 84 32.95 9.37 26.69
N GLN A 85 33.05 9.47 25.36
CA GLN A 85 34.34 9.55 24.67
C GLN A 85 35.13 10.80 25.09
N ALA A 86 34.48 11.97 25.13
CA ALA A 86 35.10 13.22 25.57
C ALA A 86 35.58 13.17 27.03
N LEU A 87 34.77 12.60 27.93
CA LEU A 87 35.13 12.41 29.34
C LEU A 87 36.29 11.41 29.53
N SER A 88 36.33 10.36 28.71
CA SER A 88 37.42 9.37 28.70
C SER A 88 38.73 10.00 28.23
N GLU A 89 38.67 10.84 27.19
CA GLU A 89 39.82 11.61 26.68
C GLU A 89 40.32 12.65 27.69
N GLY A 90 39.40 13.31 28.41
CA GLY A 90 39.73 14.23 29.48
C GLY A 90 40.21 13.57 30.77
N GLY A 91 40.27 12.23 30.84
CA GLY A 91 40.68 11.48 32.03
C GLY A 91 39.74 11.62 33.23
N GLN A 92 38.53 12.13 33.02
CA GLN A 92 37.55 12.38 34.09
C GLN A 92 36.81 11.10 34.52
N ILE A 93 36.86 10.04 33.71
CA ILE A 93 36.24 8.75 33.98
C ILE A 93 37.25 7.60 33.84
N LYS A 94 37.04 6.52 34.62
CA LYS A 94 37.88 5.31 34.57
C LYS A 94 37.62 4.42 33.35
N VAL A 95 36.56 4.70 32.59
CA VAL A 95 36.18 3.90 31.42
C VAL A 95 37.13 4.21 30.27
N THR A 96 37.76 3.16 29.73
CA THR A 96 38.70 3.29 28.61
C THR A 96 37.95 3.38 27.28
N LYS A 97 38.53 4.05 26.27
CA LYS A 97 37.98 4.06 24.89
C LYS A 97 37.67 2.66 24.34
N GLN A 98 38.47 1.66 24.70
CA GLN A 98 38.23 0.27 24.30
C GLN A 98 36.91 -0.28 24.89
N GLN A 99 36.66 -0.05 26.17
CA GLN A 99 35.42 -0.47 26.84
C GLN A 99 34.19 0.24 26.25
N LEU A 100 34.32 1.52 25.87
CA LEU A 100 33.25 2.22 25.16
C LEU A 100 32.99 1.60 23.77
N LYS A 101 34.04 1.21 23.04
CA LYS A 101 33.88 0.47 21.78
C LYS A 101 33.24 -0.90 22.01
N ASP A 102 33.53 -1.59 23.09
CA ASP A 102 32.91 -2.90 23.38
C ASP A 102 31.43 -2.77 23.76
N ILE A 103 31.03 -1.67 24.43
CA ILE A 103 29.64 -1.41 24.82
C ILE A 103 28.80 -0.93 23.63
N PHE A 104 29.30 0.04 22.87
CA PHE A 104 28.55 0.67 21.77
C PHE A 104 28.78 0.00 20.41
N ILE A 105 29.80 -0.86 20.30
CA ILE A 105 30.12 -1.67 19.12
C ILE A 105 30.12 -0.77 17.86
N ASN A 106 29.36 -1.16 16.84
CA ASN A 106 29.29 -0.49 15.54
C ASN A 106 28.05 0.39 15.43
N ILE A 107 27.61 1.02 16.53
CA ILE A 107 26.38 1.84 16.53
C ILE A 107 26.42 2.99 15.52
N GLU A 108 27.60 3.57 15.27
CA GLU A 108 27.78 4.63 14.26
C GLU A 108 27.58 4.13 12.82
N GLN A 109 27.91 2.87 12.54
CA GLN A 109 27.67 2.27 11.23
C GLN A 109 26.19 1.91 11.08
N ILE A 110 25.60 1.34 12.13
CA ILE A 110 24.18 0.97 12.18
C ILE A 110 23.31 2.22 11.95
N ILE A 111 23.55 3.31 12.67
CA ILE A 111 22.74 4.53 12.52
C ILE A 111 22.86 5.14 11.11
N ASN A 112 24.05 5.11 10.51
CA ASN A 112 24.24 5.62 9.15
C ASN A 112 23.46 4.78 8.13
N PHE A 113 23.46 3.46 8.29
CA PHE A 113 22.67 2.57 7.44
C PHE A 113 21.17 2.83 7.62
N HIS A 114 20.69 2.90 8.85
CA HIS A 114 19.27 3.11 9.14
C HIS A 114 18.77 4.51 8.71
N ARG A 115 19.63 5.53 8.69
CA ARG A 115 19.28 6.84 8.10
C ARG A 115 18.99 6.73 6.60
N ILE A 116 19.88 6.07 5.86
CA ILE A 116 19.68 5.85 4.42
C ILE A 116 18.41 5.05 4.17
N LEU A 117 18.19 3.99 4.97
CA LEU A 117 17.00 3.16 4.88
C LEU A 117 15.71 3.94 5.19
N ALA A 118 15.73 4.83 6.18
CA ALA A 118 14.59 5.69 6.50
C ALA A 118 14.24 6.65 5.35
N ASP A 119 15.25 7.25 4.72
CA ASP A 119 15.09 8.13 3.56
C ASP A 119 14.50 7.35 2.36
N GLU A 120 15.05 6.17 2.06
CA GLU A 120 14.56 5.30 0.99
C GLU A 120 13.12 4.81 1.24
N LEU A 121 12.78 4.48 2.49
CA LEU A 121 11.42 4.09 2.87
C LEU A 121 10.42 5.24 2.74
N GLU A 122 10.84 6.47 3.06
CA GLU A 122 10.02 7.66 2.87
C GLU A 122 9.76 7.93 1.38
N ASP A 123 10.78 7.83 0.54
CA ASP A 123 10.64 7.95 -0.91
C ASP A 123 9.72 6.87 -1.49
N ALA A 124 9.87 5.62 -1.04
CA ALA A 124 9.01 4.52 -1.46
C ALA A 124 7.56 4.73 -1.02
N ALA A 125 7.33 5.27 0.18
CA ALA A 125 5.99 5.56 0.69
C ALA A 125 5.31 6.73 -0.04
N GLN A 126 6.07 7.76 -0.43
CA GLN A 126 5.56 8.89 -1.21
C GLN A 126 5.18 8.47 -2.64
N ASN A 127 5.98 7.60 -3.24
CA ASN A 127 5.77 7.09 -4.60
C ASN A 127 4.74 5.95 -4.66
N TRP A 128 4.12 5.57 -3.54
CA TRP A 128 3.11 4.52 -3.49
C TRP A 128 1.80 4.97 -4.17
N THR A 129 1.74 4.83 -5.49
CA THR A 129 0.53 5.10 -6.27
C THR A 129 -0.40 3.89 -6.29
N VAL A 130 -1.69 4.14 -6.02
CA VAL A 130 -2.77 3.13 -5.92
C VAL A 130 -3.15 2.49 -7.27
N HIS A 131 -2.46 2.88 -8.36
CA HIS A 131 -2.71 2.43 -9.71
C HIS A 131 -1.43 1.80 -10.29
N SER A 132 -1.25 0.51 -10.07
CA SER A 132 -0.33 -0.34 -10.84
C SER A 132 -1.05 -1.63 -11.18
#